data_AF-A0A2E8YTF3-F1
#
_entry.id   AF-A0A2E8YTF3-F1
#
_cell.length_a   1.000
_cell.length_b   1.000
_cell.length_c   1.000
_cell.angle_alpha   90.00
_cell.angle_beta   90.00
_cell.angle_gamma   90.00
#
_symmetry.space_group_name_H-M   'P 1'
#
loop_
_entity.id
_entity.type
_entity.pdbx_description
1 polymer ?
#
loop_
_entity_poly.entity_id
_entity_poly.type
_entity_poly.pdbx_seq_one_letter_code
_entity_poly.pdbx_strand_id
1 'polypeptide(L)'
;MLIDVVESGTGKRARLSEVVAGKSGTSQGFRDAWFIGFTKNLVTGVWVGNDNFLPMIGVTGGSLPADLWKRFTLKSLKSMPASKKPKL
;
A
#
# COMPACT_ATOMS: atom_id res chain seq x y z
N MET A 1 10.66 0.84 11.61
CA MET A 1 10.63 -0.28 10.62
C MET A 1 9.35 -0.20 9.77
N LEU A 2 9.11 -1.10 8.80
CA LEU A 2 8.01 -0.96 7.83
C LEU A 2 6.59 -1.00 8.42
N ILE A 3 6.40 -1.66 9.57
CA ILE A 3 5.11 -1.63 10.31
C ILE A 3 4.82 -0.21 10.77
N ASP A 4 5.81 0.49 11.34
CA ASP A 4 5.65 1.87 11.84
C ASP A 4 5.29 2.86 10.73
N VAL A 5 5.68 2.60 9.48
CA VAL A 5 5.27 3.43 8.35
C VAL A 5 3.75 3.44 8.22
N VAL A 6 3.09 2.29 8.43
CA VAL A 6 1.64 2.17 8.39
C VAL A 6 1.01 2.63 9.70
N GLU A 7 1.62 2.31 10.85
CA GLU A 7 1.04 2.64 12.15
C GLU A 7 1.16 4.12 12.52
N SER A 8 2.27 4.78 12.23
CA SER A 8 2.52 6.14 12.70
C SER A 8 3.18 7.04 11.65
N GLY A 9 3.63 6.48 10.53
CA GLY A 9 4.34 7.19 9.47
C GLY A 9 3.48 7.61 8.27
N THR A 10 4.11 7.58 7.09
CA THR A 10 3.55 8.09 5.84
C THR A 10 2.51 7.17 5.19
N GLY A 11 2.37 5.93 5.67
CA GLY A 11 1.49 4.90 5.14
C GLY A 11 0.16 4.74 5.88
N LYS A 12 -0.23 5.65 6.77
CA LYS A 12 -1.41 5.51 7.65
C LYS A 12 -2.70 5.10 6.95
N ARG A 13 -2.91 5.52 5.70
CA ARG A 13 -4.11 5.16 4.93
C ARG A 13 -4.17 3.68 4.54
N ALA A 14 -3.03 2.98 4.57
CA ALA A 14 -2.94 1.54 4.33
C ALA A 14 -3.30 0.69 5.57
N ARG A 15 -3.58 1.29 6.73
CA ARG A 15 -3.85 0.53 7.97
C ARG A 15 -5.08 -0.37 7.82
N LEU A 16 -4.90 -1.65 8.15
CA LEU A 16 -5.95 -2.66 8.27
C LEU A 16 -6.20 -3.02 9.74
N SER A 17 -7.19 -3.88 10.01
CA SER A 17 -7.41 -4.43 11.36
C SER A 17 -6.36 -5.48 11.78
N GLU A 18 -5.66 -6.07 10.81
CA GLU A 18 -4.54 -6.98 11.03
C GLU A 18 -3.19 -6.27 10.89
N VAL A 19 -2.12 -6.90 11.39
CA VAL A 19 -0.76 -6.37 11.25
C VAL A 19 -0.34 -6.41 9.78
N VAL A 20 -0.03 -5.24 9.25
CA VAL A 20 0.49 -5.05 7.89
C VAL A 20 1.73 -4.18 7.93
N ALA A 21 2.57 -4.31 6.91
CA ALA A 21 3.77 -3.50 6.75
C ALA A 21 3.82 -2.94 5.32
N GLY A 22 4.39 -1.76 5.15
CA GLY A 22 4.50 -1.18 3.82
C GLY A 22 5.32 0.09 3.77
N LYS A 23 5.48 0.62 2.56
CA LYS A 23 6.23 1.84 2.30
C LYS A 23 5.55 2.67 1.22
N SER A 24 5.39 3.95 1.50
CA SER A 24 5.05 4.95 0.51
C SER A 24 6.29 5.43 -0.25
N GLY A 25 6.12 5.71 -1.54
CA GLY A 25 7.08 6.40 -2.40
C GLY A 25 6.42 7.51 -3.21
N THR A 26 7.12 8.61 -3.43
CA THR A 26 6.68 9.72 -4.29
C THR A 26 7.88 10.23 -5.05
N SER A 27 7.80 10.28 -6.37
CA SER A 27 8.87 10.81 -7.19
C SER A 27 8.90 12.34 -7.13
N GLN A 28 10.03 12.93 -7.54
CA GLN A 28 10.17 14.38 -7.59
C GLN A 28 9.15 15.00 -8.55
N GLY A 29 8.63 16.17 -8.18
CA GLY A 29 7.63 16.87 -8.99
C GLY A 29 6.26 16.18 -9.05
N PHE A 30 5.95 15.26 -8.13
CA PHE A 30 4.65 14.57 -8.04
C PHE A 30 4.24 13.80 -9.30
N ARG A 31 5.21 13.24 -10.03
CA ARG A 31 4.92 12.49 -11.27
C ARG A 31 4.42 11.07 -11.00
N ASP A 32 4.93 10.47 -9.94
CA ASP A 32 4.64 9.10 -9.54
C ASP A 32 4.34 9.02 -8.06
N ALA A 33 3.36 8.20 -7.73
CA ALA A 33 3.03 7.85 -6.36
C ALA A 33 2.87 6.34 -6.24
N TRP A 34 3.54 5.76 -5.25
CA TRP A 34 3.58 4.31 -5.02
C TRP A 34 3.24 3.98 -3.57
N PHE A 35 2.54 2.86 -3.39
CA PHE A 35 2.50 2.18 -2.11
C PHE A 35 2.73 0.68 -2.32
N ILE A 36 3.77 0.15 -1.69
CA ILE A 36 4.04 -1.30 -1.67
C ILE A 36 3.88 -1.76 -0.22
N GLY A 37 3.09 -2.81 -0.03
CA GLY A 37 2.84 -3.36 1.30
C GLY A 37 2.51 -4.83 1.25
N PHE A 38 2.59 -5.47 2.42
CA PHE A 38 2.33 -6.88 2.56
C PHE A 38 1.57 -7.21 3.85
N THR A 39 0.79 -8.28 3.77
CA THR A 39 0.21 -9.00 4.91
C THR A 39 0.96 -10.32 5.07
N LYS A 40 0.47 -11.20 5.96
CA LYS A 40 1.02 -12.56 6.08
C LYS A 40 0.99 -13.36 4.77
N ASN A 41 -0.01 -13.12 3.91
CA ASN A 41 -0.31 -13.99 2.77
C ASN A 41 -0.26 -13.31 1.41
N LEU A 42 -0.10 -11.98 1.37
CA LEU A 42 -0.20 -11.21 0.13
C LEU A 42 0.78 -10.04 0.14
N VAL A 43 1.49 -9.87 -0.98
CA VAL A 43 2.22 -8.65 -1.32
C VAL A 43 1.46 -7.94 -2.43
N THR A 44 1.17 -6.65 -2.23
CA THR A 44 0.50 -5.82 -3.23
C THR A 44 1.32 -4.55 -3.45
N GLY A 45 1.49 -4.14 -4.70
CA GLY A 45 2.04 -2.84 -5.08
C GLY A 45 0.99 -2.05 -5.86
N VAL A 46 0.85 -0.77 -5.54
CA VAL A 46 0.00 0.16 -6.28
C VAL A 46 0.84 1.33 -6.75
N TRP A 47 0.71 1.63 -8.03
CA TRP A 47 1.23 2.84 -8.67
C TRP A 47 0.08 3.70 -9.16
N VAL A 48 0.28 5.01 -9.10
CA VAL A 48 -0.52 5.95 -9.87
C VAL A 48 0.45 6.96 -10.49
N GLY A 49 0.17 7.33 -11.75
CA GLY A 49 0.88 8.34 -12.52
C GLY A 49 0.08 8.71 -13.76
N ASN A 50 0.39 9.86 -14.35
CA ASN A 50 -0.14 10.25 -15.66
C ASN A 50 0.86 9.82 -16.74
N ASP A 51 0.39 9.14 -17.79
CA ASP A 51 1.24 8.67 -18.90
C ASP A 51 1.95 9.83 -19.64
N ASN A 52 1.39 11.04 -19.59
CA ASN A 52 1.96 12.25 -20.18
C ASN A 52 2.91 13.01 -19.23
N PHE A 53 3.30 12.42 -18.10
CA PHE A 53 4.20 12.98 -17.08
C PHE A 53 3.70 14.27 -16.41
N LEU A 54 2.45 14.70 -16.62
CA LEU A 54 1.92 15.87 -15.91
C LEU A 54 1.86 15.60 -14.40
N PRO A 55 2.27 16.57 -13.55
CA PRO A 55 2.25 16.42 -12.10
C PRO A 55 0.85 16.11 -11.55
N MET A 56 0.79 15.21 -10.58
CA MET A 56 -0.40 14.94 -9.77
C MET A 56 -0.27 15.62 -8.40
N ILE A 57 -0.29 16.96 -8.38
CA ILE A 57 -0.04 17.74 -7.16
C ILE A 57 -0.99 17.29 -6.03
N GLY A 58 -0.41 16.96 -4.86
CA GLY A 58 -1.16 16.44 -3.71
C GLY A 58 -1.37 14.92 -3.71
N VAL A 59 -1.07 14.23 -4.82
CA VAL A 59 -1.01 12.76 -4.86
C VAL A 59 0.39 12.30 -4.45
N THR A 60 0.44 11.61 -3.32
CA THR A 60 1.67 11.04 -2.75
C THR A 60 1.46 9.55 -2.51
N GLY A 61 2.53 8.79 -2.29
CA GLY A 61 2.42 7.36 -2.05
C GLY A 61 1.55 7.02 -0.84
N GLY A 62 1.52 7.91 0.15
CA GLY A 62 0.69 7.79 1.35
C GLY A 62 -0.78 8.21 1.18
N SER A 63 -1.14 8.79 0.03
CA SER A 63 -2.51 9.25 -0.25
C SER A 63 -3.31 8.23 -1.07
N LEU A 64 -3.48 8.46 -2.38
CA LEU A 64 -4.31 7.63 -3.24
C LEU A 64 -3.78 6.18 -3.39
N PRO A 65 -2.48 5.93 -3.64
CA PRO A 65 -1.97 4.56 -3.76
C PRO A 65 -2.15 3.74 -2.48
N ALA A 66 -1.92 4.31 -1.31
CA ALA A 66 -2.14 3.63 -0.02
C ALA A 66 -3.62 3.26 0.21
N ASP A 67 -4.57 4.13 -0.17
CA ASP A 67 -6.00 3.84 -0.06
C ASP A 67 -6.43 2.75 -1.04
N LEU A 68 -5.96 2.81 -2.29
CA LEU A 68 -6.20 1.78 -3.30
C LEU A 68 -5.61 0.43 -2.88
N TRP A 69 -4.38 0.43 -2.33
CA TRP A 69 -3.74 -0.76 -1.79
C TRP A 69 -4.59 -1.41 -0.71
N LYS A 70 -5.13 -0.61 0.23
CA LYS A 70 -6.02 -1.10 1.29
C LYS A 70 -7.29 -1.72 0.73
N ARG A 71 -7.95 -1.04 -0.20
CA ARG A 71 -9.21 -1.53 -0.82
C ARG A 71 -8.98 -2.84 -1.56
N PHE A 72 -7.93 -2.92 -2.37
CA PHE A 72 -7.58 -4.13 -3.11
C PHE A 72 -7.25 -5.27 -2.15
N THR A 73 -6.37 -5.03 -1.18
CA THR A 73 -5.91 -6.05 -0.23
C THR A 73 -7.07 -6.60 0.59
N LEU A 74 -7.96 -5.74 1.11
CA LEU A 74 -9.16 -6.19 1.85
C LEU A 74 -10.09 -7.06 0.99
N LYS A 75 -10.23 -6.75 -0.32
CA LYS A 75 -11.04 -7.55 -1.22
C LYS A 75 -10.36 -8.89 -1.53
N SER A 76 -9.06 -8.88 -1.83
CA SER A 76 -8.29 -10.08 -2.15
C SER A 76 -8.22 -11.07 -0.98
N LEU A 77 -8.02 -10.58 0.24
CA LEU A 77 -7.98 -11.43 1.44
C LEU A 77 -9.31 -12.15 1.70
N LYS A 78 -10.46 -11.52 1.40
CA LYS A 78 -11.77 -12.18 1.53
C LYS A 78 -11.97 -13.32 0.52
N SER A 79 -11.31 -13.24 -0.64
CA SER A 79 -11.39 -14.28 -1.67
C SER A 79 -10.34 -15.38 -1.53
N MET A 80 -9.36 -15.21 -0.64
CA MET A 80 -8.31 -16.21 -0.46
C MET A 80 -8.81 -17.36 0.43
N PRO A 81 -8.49 -18.63 0.07
CA PRO A 81 -8.68 -19.74 0.98
C PRO A 81 -7.87 -19.51 2.25
N ALA A 82 -8.36 -20.01 3.40
CA ALA A 82 -7.68 -19.86 4.66
C ALA A 82 -6.22 -20.33 4.54
N SER A 83 -5.29 -19.41 4.84
CA SER A 83 -3.86 -19.68 4.82
C SER A 83 -3.52 -20.86 5.74
N LYS A 84 -2.83 -21.87 5.20
CA LYS A 84 -2.26 -22.94 6.02
C LYS A 84 -1.28 -22.29 6.99
N LYS A 85 -1.48 -22.51 8.30
CA LYS A 85 -0.51 -22.08 9.30
C LYS A 85 0.87 -22.65 8.91
N PRO A 86 1.94 -21.84 8.95
CA PRO A 86 3.29 -22.38 8.79
C PRO A 86 3.46 -23.52 9.80
N LYS A 87 3.94 -24.68 9.33
CA LYS A 87 4.45 -25.69 10.25
C LYS A 87 5.72 -25.09 10.85
N LEU A 88 5.67 -24.77 12.13
CA LEU A 88 6.87 -24.61 12.94
C LEU A 88 7.44 -25.99 13.21
#